data_AF-A0AAD7DJL9-F1
#
_entry.id   AF-A0AAD7DJL9-F1
#
_cell.length_a   1.000
_cell.length_b   1.000
_cell.length_c   1.000
_cell.angle_alpha   90.00
_cell.angle_beta   90.00
_cell.angle_gamma   90.00
#
_symmetry.space_group_name_H-M   'P 1'
#
loop_
_entity.id
_entity.type
_entity.pdbx_description
1 polymer ?
#
loop_
_entity_poly.entity_id
_entity_poly.type
_entity_poly.pdbx_seq_one_letter_code
_entity_poly.pdbx_strand_id
1 'polypeptide(L)'
;QIKAILKKKSKILPFSKVNQLMVLRNFATLRLKGHGIIDASVQIAHQWYEGEGVHFARKVRALARHYQLFEELPVERRGGERKSRSLLLDETFKTAARGWLMGQKVGTVTPQKFMHALNEEILPALYHSCQRSLRPTARRWLVKLSFRRTVLRKGIYKDGHDRDDVKKY
;
A
#
# COMPACT_ATOMS: atom_id res chain seq x y z
N GLN A 1 -29.52 1.96 20.65
CA GLN A 1 -28.16 2.53 20.79
C GLN A 1 -27.62 3.16 19.49
N ILE A 2 -27.57 2.46 18.35
CA ILE A 2 -27.01 3.00 17.08
C ILE A 2 -27.63 4.36 16.68
N LYS A 3 -28.96 4.54 16.81
CA LYS A 3 -29.63 5.83 16.55
C LYS A 3 -29.09 6.98 17.41
N ALA A 4 -28.78 6.72 18.68
CA ALA A 4 -28.24 7.72 19.60
C ALA A 4 -26.78 8.07 19.26
N ILE A 5 -25.97 7.07 18.86
CA ILE A 5 -24.59 7.27 18.40
C ILE A 5 -24.57 8.15 17.13
N LEU A 6 -25.42 7.83 16.15
CA LEU A 6 -25.54 8.62 14.92
C LEU A 6 -26.01 10.06 15.22
N LYS A 7 -26.97 10.27 16.14
CA LYS A 7 -27.45 11.62 16.48
C LYS A 7 -26.39 12.46 17.21
N LYS A 8 -25.59 11.85 18.10
CA LYS A 8 -24.60 12.56 18.93
C LYS A 8 -23.23 12.74 18.26
N LYS A 9 -22.78 11.76 17.48
CA LYS A 9 -21.38 11.68 17.01
C LYS A 9 -21.20 11.75 15.49
N SER A 10 -22.27 11.90 14.71
CA SER A 10 -22.17 11.96 13.23
C SER A 10 -21.27 13.09 12.72
N LYS A 11 -21.22 14.23 13.43
CA LYS A 11 -20.37 15.38 13.07
C LYS A 11 -18.87 15.17 13.37
N ILE A 12 -18.54 14.21 14.23
CA ILE A 12 -17.16 13.98 14.72
C ILE A 12 -16.56 12.71 14.11
N LEU A 13 -17.40 11.72 13.80
CA LEU A 13 -16.94 10.45 13.28
C LEU A 13 -16.50 10.56 11.81
N PRO A 14 -15.47 9.80 11.40
CA PRO A 14 -15.13 9.67 9.99
C PRO A 14 -16.33 9.18 9.17
N PHE A 15 -16.48 9.67 7.94
CA PHE A 15 -17.57 9.29 7.05
C PHE A 15 -17.71 7.77 6.90
N SER A 16 -16.59 7.02 6.87
CA SER A 16 -16.61 5.56 6.78
C SER A 16 -17.31 4.91 7.98
N LYS A 17 -17.08 5.40 9.20
CA LYS A 17 -17.75 4.91 10.42
C LYS A 17 -19.23 5.29 10.45
N VAL A 18 -19.57 6.51 10.02
CA VAL A 18 -20.98 6.94 9.92
C VAL A 18 -21.74 6.03 8.95
N ASN A 19 -21.14 5.74 7.79
CA ASN A 19 -21.71 4.83 6.80
C ASN A 19 -21.92 3.41 7.37
N GLN A 20 -20.90 2.83 8.01
CA GLN A 20 -21.01 1.51 8.66
C GLN A 20 -22.16 1.45 9.68
N LEU A 21 -22.34 2.49 10.50
CA LEU A 21 -23.45 2.56 11.47
C LEU A 21 -24.82 2.69 10.79
N MET A 22 -24.89 3.42 9.67
CA MET A 22 -26.12 3.56 8.89
C MET A 22 -26.53 2.21 8.29
N VAL A 23 -25.58 1.47 7.72
CA VAL A 23 -25.79 0.11 7.21
C VAL A 23 -26.27 -0.83 8.32
N LEU A 24 -25.62 -0.82 9.49
CA LEU A 24 -26.03 -1.63 10.64
C LEU A 24 -27.45 -1.28 11.12
N ARG A 25 -27.79 0.00 11.16
CA ARG A 25 -29.15 0.45 11.52
C ARG A 25 -30.17 -0.10 10.54
N ASN A 26 -29.93 0.04 9.23
CA ASN A 26 -30.86 -0.43 8.20
C ASN A 26 -31.00 -1.96 8.26
N PHE A 27 -29.89 -2.67 8.48
CA PHE A 27 -29.89 -4.12 8.66
C PHE A 27 -30.73 -4.54 9.87
N ALA A 28 -30.53 -3.89 11.02
CA ALA A 28 -31.34 -4.15 12.21
C ALA A 28 -32.84 -3.88 11.97
N THR A 29 -33.18 -2.81 11.24
CA THR A 29 -34.59 -2.53 10.93
C THR A 29 -35.23 -3.59 10.03
N LEU A 30 -34.49 -4.13 9.06
CA LEU A 30 -34.99 -5.23 8.21
C LEU A 30 -35.16 -6.52 9.02
N ARG A 31 -34.22 -6.81 9.93
CA ARG A 31 -34.33 -7.94 10.86
C ARG A 31 -35.55 -7.82 11.77
N LEU A 32 -35.85 -6.63 12.29
CA LEU A 32 -37.05 -6.38 13.10
C LEU A 32 -38.34 -6.49 12.29
N LYS A 33 -38.31 -6.22 10.99
CA LYS A 33 -39.41 -6.46 10.05
C LYS A 33 -39.56 -7.94 9.64
N GLY A 34 -38.85 -8.85 10.29
CA GLY A 34 -38.94 -10.30 10.03
C GLY A 34 -38.11 -10.81 8.85
N HIS A 35 -37.28 -9.98 8.21
CA HIS A 35 -36.48 -10.45 7.07
C HIS A 35 -35.34 -11.36 7.52
N GLY A 36 -35.06 -12.40 6.73
CA GLY A 36 -33.92 -13.30 6.92
C GLY A 36 -32.57 -12.54 6.88
N ILE A 37 -31.52 -13.12 7.48
CA ILE A 37 -30.18 -12.51 7.50
C ILE A 37 -29.64 -12.31 6.08
N ILE A 38 -29.87 -13.29 5.21
CA ILE A 38 -29.41 -13.25 3.82
C ILE A 38 -30.19 -12.18 3.06
N ASP A 39 -31.52 -12.24 3.09
CA ASP A 39 -32.41 -11.32 2.37
C ASP A 39 -32.19 -9.87 2.79
N ALA A 40 -32.11 -9.60 4.09
CA ALA A 40 -31.84 -8.26 4.61
C ALA A 40 -30.49 -7.71 4.11
N SER A 41 -29.47 -8.56 4.01
CA SER A 41 -28.14 -8.14 3.53
C SER A 41 -28.12 -7.89 2.02
N VAL A 42 -28.87 -8.67 1.25
CA VAL A 42 -28.98 -8.53 -0.21
C VAL A 42 -29.81 -7.30 -0.56
N GLN A 43 -30.94 -7.06 0.12
CA GLN A 43 -31.75 -5.85 -0.08
C GLN A 43 -30.94 -4.57 0.19
N ILE A 44 -30.16 -4.53 1.26
CA ILE A 44 -29.28 -3.39 1.53
C ILE A 44 -28.23 -3.25 0.43
N ALA A 45 -27.68 -4.35 -0.08
CA ALA A 45 -26.68 -4.27 -1.13
C ALA A 45 -27.23 -3.68 -2.43
N HIS A 46 -28.46 -4.06 -2.82
CA HIS A 46 -29.15 -3.48 -3.98
C HIS A 46 -29.52 -2.01 -3.79
N GLN A 47 -29.81 -1.58 -2.56
CA GLN A 47 -30.06 -0.15 -2.28
C GLN A 47 -28.81 0.73 -2.40
N TRP A 48 -27.62 0.14 -2.29
CA TRP A 48 -26.34 0.87 -2.26
C TRP A 48 -25.56 0.82 -3.57
N TYR A 49 -25.80 -0.19 -4.42
CA TYR A 49 -25.09 -0.37 -5.68
C TYR A 49 -26.08 -0.78 -6.78
N GLU A 50 -25.97 -0.13 -7.94
CA GLU A 50 -26.61 -0.56 -9.18
C GLU A 50 -25.86 -1.79 -9.72
N GLY A 51 -26.22 -3.00 -9.25
CA GLY A 51 -25.63 -4.27 -9.72
C GLY A 51 -25.63 -5.41 -8.68
N GLU A 52 -24.84 -6.45 -8.94
CA GLU A 52 -24.67 -7.60 -8.04
C GLU A 52 -23.84 -7.22 -6.79
N GLY A 53 -24.53 -6.78 -5.74
CA GLY A 53 -23.94 -6.40 -4.46
C GLY A 53 -23.50 -7.57 -3.56
N VAL A 54 -23.21 -8.76 -4.11
CA VAL A 54 -22.96 -10.00 -3.33
C VAL A 54 -21.82 -9.83 -2.32
N HIS A 55 -20.71 -9.22 -2.75
CA HIS A 55 -19.57 -8.95 -1.87
C HIS A 55 -19.95 -7.97 -0.75
N PHE A 56 -20.74 -6.94 -1.06
CA PHE A 56 -21.20 -5.98 -0.06
C PHE A 56 -22.17 -6.63 0.93
N ALA A 57 -23.11 -7.46 0.47
CA ALA A 57 -24.01 -8.23 1.33
C ALA A 57 -23.23 -9.14 2.31
N ARG A 58 -22.15 -9.78 1.87
CA ARG A 58 -21.24 -10.54 2.75
C ARG A 58 -20.58 -9.62 3.78
N LYS A 59 -20.13 -8.43 3.37
CA LYS A 59 -19.54 -7.42 4.26
C LYS A 59 -20.55 -6.89 5.29
N VAL A 60 -21.80 -6.66 4.92
CA VAL A 60 -22.88 -6.26 5.84
C VAL A 60 -23.09 -7.33 6.91
N ARG A 61 -23.17 -8.61 6.52
CA ARG A 61 -23.32 -9.73 7.47
C ARG A 61 -22.13 -9.84 8.42
N ALA A 62 -20.91 -9.72 7.91
CA ALA A 62 -19.71 -9.74 8.74
C ALA A 62 -19.68 -8.56 9.73
N LEU A 63 -20.07 -7.37 9.28
CA LEU A 63 -20.17 -6.17 10.11
C LEU A 63 -21.23 -6.34 11.20
N ALA A 64 -22.41 -6.85 10.86
CA ALA A 64 -23.49 -7.11 11.82
C ALA A 64 -23.09 -8.15 12.87
N ARG A 65 -22.44 -9.25 12.45
CA ARG A 65 -21.95 -10.28 13.37
C ARG A 65 -20.90 -9.73 14.33
N HIS A 66 -19.95 -8.93 13.83
CA HIS A 66 -18.95 -8.29 14.69
C HIS A 66 -19.60 -7.36 15.71
N TYR A 67 -20.53 -6.51 15.26
CA TYR A 67 -21.22 -5.57 16.15
C TYR A 67 -22.09 -6.29 17.18
N GLN A 68 -22.68 -7.43 16.85
CA GLN A 68 -23.47 -8.22 17.79
C GLN A 68 -22.60 -8.86 18.90
N LEU A 69 -21.36 -9.23 18.59
CA LEU A 69 -20.46 -9.89 19.55
C LEU A 69 -19.68 -8.89 20.43
N PHE A 70 -19.25 -7.77 19.85
CA PHE A 70 -18.35 -6.83 20.50
C PHE A 70 -18.99 -5.48 20.83
N GLU A 71 -20.24 -5.23 20.37
CA GLU A 71 -20.95 -3.95 20.48
C GLU A 71 -20.22 -2.73 19.89
N GLU A 72 -19.16 -2.99 19.12
CA GLU A 72 -18.27 -2.01 18.54
C GLU A 72 -18.05 -2.22 17.04
N LEU A 73 -17.73 -1.13 16.34
CA LEU A 73 -17.33 -1.20 14.93
C LEU A 73 -15.92 -1.83 14.80
N PRO A 74 -15.68 -2.67 13.78
CA PRO A 74 -14.36 -3.22 13.53
C PRO A 74 -13.33 -2.10 13.27
N VAL A 75 -12.12 -2.28 13.80
CA VAL A 75 -11.03 -1.33 13.60
C VAL A 75 -10.63 -1.30 12.12
N GLU A 76 -10.80 -0.15 11.47
CA GLU A 76 -10.41 0.05 10.07
C GLU A 76 -8.88 0.17 9.98
N ARG A 77 -8.23 -0.90 9.51
CA ARG A 77 -6.78 -0.94 9.27
C ARG A 77 -6.39 -0.51 7.84
N ARG A 78 -7.38 -0.20 6.99
CA ARG A 78 -7.15 0.21 5.61
C ARG A 78 -6.69 1.66 5.58
N GLY A 79 -5.67 1.95 4.77
CA GLY A 79 -5.19 3.33 4.57
C GLY A 79 -4.47 3.95 5.77
N GLY A 80 -4.06 3.15 6.76
CA GLY A 80 -3.27 3.66 7.89
C GLY A 80 -1.99 4.33 7.40
N GLU A 81 -1.70 5.50 7.97
CA GLU A 81 -0.38 6.13 7.85
C GLU A 81 0.67 5.06 8.19
N ARG A 82 1.57 4.76 7.26
CA ARG A 82 2.62 3.77 7.47
C ARG A 82 3.57 4.31 8.55
N LYS A 83 3.22 4.14 9.83
CA LYS A 83 4.08 4.47 10.98
C LYS A 83 5.35 3.62 11.04
N SER A 84 5.50 2.63 10.17
CA SER A 84 6.79 2.01 9.90
C SER A 84 7.71 3.04 9.24
N ARG A 85 8.41 3.84 10.05
CA ARG A 85 9.49 4.72 9.59
C ARG A 85 10.51 3.83 8.88
N SER A 86 10.54 3.92 7.55
CA SER A 86 11.55 3.22 6.74
C SER A 86 12.93 3.74 7.14
N LEU A 87 13.95 2.89 7.23
CA LEU A 87 15.33 3.33 7.53
C LEU A 87 15.84 4.37 6.50
N LEU A 88 15.37 4.31 5.26
CA LEU A 88 15.63 5.36 4.25
C LEU A 88 15.09 6.77 4.59
N LEU A 89 14.24 6.92 5.62
CA LEU A 89 13.85 8.25 6.11
C LEU A 89 14.89 8.86 7.04
N ASP A 90 15.78 8.04 7.61
CA ASP A 90 16.93 8.54 8.35
C ASP A 90 17.98 9.04 7.34
N GLU A 91 18.25 10.35 7.36
CA GLU A 91 19.19 10.97 6.43
C GLU A 91 20.62 10.45 6.63
N THR A 92 21.01 10.02 7.84
CA THR A 92 22.33 9.45 8.10
C THR A 92 22.49 8.12 7.36
N PHE A 93 21.53 7.22 7.55
CA PHE A 93 21.47 5.93 6.87
C PHE A 93 21.39 6.08 5.35
N LYS A 94 20.54 6.98 4.87
CA LYS A 94 20.35 7.24 3.44
C LYS A 94 21.63 7.79 2.81
N THR A 95 22.37 8.63 3.51
CA THR A 95 23.65 9.19 3.04
C THR A 95 24.72 8.11 2.99
N ALA A 96 24.85 7.28 4.02
CA ALA A 96 25.77 6.14 4.02
C ALA A 96 25.47 5.13 2.90
N ALA A 97 24.18 4.78 2.71
CA ALA A 97 23.75 3.90 1.64
C ALA A 97 24.03 4.47 0.25
N ARG A 98 23.86 5.78 0.05
CA ARG A 98 24.23 6.46 -1.20
C ARG A 98 25.73 6.50 -1.40
N GLY A 99 26.50 6.82 -0.37
CA GLY A 99 27.96 6.85 -0.42
C GLY A 99 28.53 5.52 -0.88
N TRP A 100 28.06 4.41 -0.29
CA TRP A 100 28.46 3.07 -0.71
C TRP A 100 28.13 2.79 -2.18
N LEU A 101 26.91 3.15 -2.63
CA LEU A 101 26.47 2.95 -4.01
C LEU A 101 27.27 3.77 -5.02
N MET A 102 27.63 5.02 -4.68
CA MET A 102 28.43 5.90 -5.54
C MET A 102 29.88 5.44 -5.67
N GLY A 103 30.41 4.70 -4.69
CA GLY A 103 31.74 4.10 -4.74
C GLY A 103 31.83 2.84 -5.62
N GLN A 104 30.71 2.29 -6.10
CA GLN A 104 30.70 1.08 -6.91
C GLN A 104 30.89 1.39 -8.39
N LYS A 105 31.59 0.49 -9.10
CA LYS A 105 31.71 0.53 -10.57
C LYS A 105 30.32 0.41 -11.23
N VAL A 106 30.09 1.20 -12.27
CA VAL A 106 28.83 1.17 -13.03
C VAL A 106 28.56 -0.27 -13.53
N GLY A 107 27.34 -0.76 -13.30
CA GLY A 107 26.89 -2.08 -13.74
C GLY A 107 27.22 -3.25 -12.82
N THR A 108 27.99 -3.06 -11.75
CA THR A 108 28.37 -4.16 -10.82
C THR A 108 27.43 -4.30 -9.62
N VAL A 109 26.58 -3.30 -9.38
CA VAL A 109 25.64 -3.24 -8.26
C VAL A 109 24.49 -4.22 -8.49
N THR A 110 24.38 -5.23 -7.63
CA THR A 110 23.22 -6.12 -7.59
C THR A 110 22.45 -5.93 -6.28
N PRO A 111 21.14 -6.24 -6.25
CA PRO A 111 20.37 -6.17 -5.01
C PRO A 111 20.95 -7.03 -3.88
N GLN A 112 21.59 -8.16 -4.21
CA GLN A 112 22.25 -9.04 -3.23
C GLN A 112 23.51 -8.39 -2.64
N LYS A 113 24.39 -7.83 -3.48
CA LYS A 113 25.59 -7.09 -3.00
C LYS A 113 25.21 -5.89 -2.15
N PHE A 114 24.20 -5.14 -2.57
CA PHE A 114 23.69 -4.02 -1.79
C PHE A 114 23.11 -4.47 -0.45
N MET A 115 22.37 -5.58 -0.42
CA MET A 115 21.85 -6.14 0.83
C MET A 115 22.97 -6.56 1.79
N HIS A 116 24.02 -7.19 1.27
CA HIS A 116 25.19 -7.60 2.05
C HIS A 116 25.87 -6.40 2.70
N ALA A 117 26.21 -5.38 1.90
CA ALA A 117 26.80 -4.15 2.41
C ALA A 117 25.93 -3.44 3.45
N LEU A 118 24.60 -3.45 3.25
CA LEU A 118 23.70 -2.85 4.23
C LEU A 118 23.74 -3.60 5.58
N ASN A 119 23.74 -4.93 5.59
CA ASN A 119 23.69 -5.72 6.83
C ASN A 119 25.05 -5.83 7.53
N GLU A 120 26.15 -5.85 6.78
CA GLU A 120 27.49 -6.15 7.32
C GLU A 120 28.36 -4.91 7.52
N GLU A 121 28.16 -3.85 6.73
CA GLU A 121 28.97 -2.63 6.81
C GLU A 121 28.15 -1.47 7.38
N ILE A 122 27.04 -1.12 6.72
CA ILE A 122 26.33 0.14 7.00
C ILE A 122 25.51 0.07 8.29
N LEU A 123 24.75 -1.01 8.51
CA LEU A 123 23.93 -1.16 9.71
C LEU A 123 24.79 -1.28 10.98
N PRO A 124 25.83 -2.12 11.04
CA PRO A 124 26.66 -2.24 12.23
C PRO A 124 27.44 -0.95 12.53
N ALA A 125 27.90 -0.23 11.50
CA ALA A 125 28.60 1.04 11.68
C ALA A 125 27.72 2.17 12.24
N LEU A 126 26.43 2.20 11.86
CA LEU A 126 25.50 3.26 12.28
C LEU A 126 24.69 2.88 13.53
N TYR A 127 24.40 1.60 13.71
CA TYR A 127 23.52 1.11 14.77
C TYR A 127 24.13 -0.15 15.38
N HIS A 128 24.82 0.02 16.52
CA HIS A 128 25.56 -0.99 17.30
C HIS A 128 24.83 -2.33 17.58
N SER A 129 23.52 -2.46 17.33
CA SER A 129 22.74 -3.68 17.64
C SER A 129 21.54 -3.95 16.72
N CYS A 130 21.50 -3.43 15.48
CA CYS A 130 20.31 -3.61 14.64
C CYS A 130 20.14 -5.07 14.14
N GLN A 131 19.33 -5.87 14.83
CA GLN A 131 19.03 -7.27 14.48
C GLN A 131 18.09 -7.44 13.26
N ARG A 132 17.77 -6.38 12.52
CA ARG A 132 16.84 -6.47 11.38
C ARG A 132 17.55 -6.88 10.10
N SER A 133 17.41 -8.15 9.73
CA SER A 133 17.83 -8.60 8.40
C SER A 133 16.97 -7.94 7.30
N LEU A 134 17.59 -7.15 6.41
CA LEU A 134 16.92 -6.37 5.36
C LEU A 134 16.57 -7.20 4.10
N ARG A 135 16.15 -8.46 4.28
CA ARG A 135 16.17 -9.49 3.21
C ARG A 135 15.25 -9.22 2.00
N PRO A 136 14.07 -8.57 2.09
CA PRO A 136 13.26 -8.26 0.88
C PRO A 136 13.26 -6.78 0.44
N THR A 137 14.04 -5.88 1.06
CA THR A 137 13.92 -4.43 0.84
C THR A 137 14.95 -3.82 -0.11
N ALA A 138 16.08 -4.49 -0.36
CA ALA A 138 17.21 -3.93 -1.13
C ALA A 138 16.80 -3.46 -2.55
N ARG A 139 16.03 -4.28 -3.29
CA ARG A 139 15.56 -3.90 -4.64
C ARG A 139 14.66 -2.66 -4.63
N ARG A 140 13.72 -2.58 -3.67
CA ARG A 140 12.82 -1.41 -3.55
C ARG A 140 13.61 -0.16 -3.15
N TRP A 141 14.64 -0.33 -2.33
CA TRP A 141 15.49 0.77 -1.88
C TRP A 141 16.41 1.29 -2.98
N LEU A 142 16.99 0.43 -3.81
CA LEU A 142 17.74 0.86 -4.99
C LEU A 142 16.90 1.81 -5.86
N VAL A 143 15.65 1.45 -6.16
CA VAL A 143 14.74 2.30 -6.94
C VAL A 143 14.46 3.64 -6.25
N LYS A 144 14.27 3.63 -4.91
CA LYS A 144 14.06 4.86 -4.11
C LYS A 144 15.32 5.74 -4.03
N LEU A 145 16.51 5.14 -4.12
CA LEU A 145 17.80 5.82 -4.16
C LEU A 145 18.19 6.21 -5.60
N SER A 146 17.30 6.08 -6.57
CA SER A 146 17.50 6.38 -8.00
C SER A 146 18.42 5.41 -8.75
N PHE A 147 18.74 4.25 -8.19
CA PHE A 147 19.46 3.17 -8.88
C PHE A 147 18.47 2.23 -9.57
N ARG A 148 18.33 2.39 -10.89
CA ARG A 148 17.48 1.54 -11.73
C ARG A 148 18.34 0.74 -12.70
N ARG A 149 17.96 -0.51 -12.94
CA ARG A 149 18.57 -1.32 -14.00
C ARG A 149 18.06 -0.81 -15.34
N THR A 150 18.91 -0.14 -16.09
CA THR A 150 18.68 0.25 -17.48
C THR A 150 19.53 -0.62 -18.40
N VAL A 151 18.99 -0.95 -19.58
CA VAL A 151 19.75 -1.59 -20.64
C VAL A 151 20.22 -0.49 -21.57
N LEU A 152 21.54 -0.31 -21.67
CA LEU A 152 22.14 0.66 -22.57
C LEU A 152 22.05 0.11 -24.00
N ARG A 153 21.19 0.71 -24.82
CA ARG A 153 21.14 0.42 -26.25
C ARG A 153 21.97 1.49 -26.94
N LYS A 154 23.10 1.12 -27.54
CA LYS A 154 23.82 2.02 -28.44
C LYS A 154 22.92 2.26 -29.65
N GLY A 155 22.47 3.49 -29.85
CA GLY A 155 21.92 3.90 -31.13
C GLY A 155 23.07 3.90 -32.13
N ILE A 156 23.03 3.01 -33.13
CA ILE A 156 23.95 3.10 -34.26
C ILE A 156 23.48 4.30 -35.06
N TYR A 157 24.20 5.42 -34.94
CA TYR A 157 23.98 6.56 -35.83
C TYR A 157 24.60 6.19 -37.17
N LYS A 158 23.76 5.92 -38.17
CA LYS A 158 24.22 5.86 -39.55
C LYS A 158 24.33 7.30 -40.01
N ASP A 159 25.52 7.86 -39.92
CA ASP A 159 25.81 9.13 -40.60
C ASP A 159 25.59 8.91 -42.09
N GLY A 160 24.88 9.83 -42.75
CA GLY A 160 24.36 9.66 -44.12
C GLY A 160 25.42 9.50 -45.20
N HIS A 161 26.70 9.45 -44.82
CA HIS A 161 27.86 9.29 -45.68
C HIS A 161 27.89 7.96 -46.47
N ASP A 162 27.16 6.95 -46.01
CA ASP A 162 27.01 5.67 -46.73
C ASP A 162 25.97 5.72 -47.86
N ARG A 163 25.20 6.82 -48.01
CA ARG A 163 24.21 6.92 -49.08
C ARG A 163 24.90 7.24 -50.41
N ASP A 164 24.51 6.52 -51.46
CA ASP A 164 25.12 6.63 -52.80
C ASP A 164 24.98 8.03 -53.43
N ASP A 165 24.00 8.83 -52.97
CA ASP A 165 23.79 10.20 -53.40
C ASP A 165 24.82 11.19 -52.82
N VAL A 166 25.49 10.86 -51.73
CA VAL A 166 26.50 11.71 -51.06
C VAL A 166 27.92 11.47 -51.59
N LYS A 167 28.21 10.29 -52.17
CA LYS A 167 29.54 9.92 -52.71
C LYS A 167 29.87 10.54 -54.08
N LYS A 168 28.95 11.31 -54.66
CA LYS A 168 29.03 11.80 -56.06
C LYS A 168 29.55 13.24 -56.23
N TYR A 169 30.06 13.87 -55.17
CA TYR A 169 30.70 15.18 -55.20
C TYR A 169 32.14 15.07 -54.72
#